data_AF-A0A7L9ACP8-F1
#
_entry.id   AF-A0A7L9ACP8-F1
#
_cell.length_a   1.000
_cell.length_b   1.000
_cell.length_c   1.000
_cell.angle_alpha   90.00
_cell.angle_beta   90.00
_cell.angle_gamma   90.00
#
_symmetry.space_group_name_H-M   'P 1'
#
loop_
_entity.id
_entity.type
_entity.pdbx_description
1 polymer ?
#
loop_
_entity_poly.entity_id
_entity_poly.type
_entity_poly.pdbx_seq_one_letter_code
_entity_poly.pdbx_strand_id
1 'polypeptide(L)'
;AACQHYGVRTCEGCKGFFKRTVQKGSKYVCLAEKSCPVDKRRRNRCQFCRFQKCLAVGMVKEVVRTDSLKGRRGRLPSKPKCPQESPPSPPISLITSLVRAHVDTSPDFANLDFSQYREPNPMEPPISDLEVIQQFYSLLTSSIDMIKVFAEKVPGYGDLCLEDREQLFASARLELFVLRLAYRTRPEDTKLTFCNGLVL
;
A
#
# COMPACT_ATOMS: atom_id res chain seq x y z
N ALA A 1 7.52 -41.16 -4.80
CA ALA A 1 7.29 -40.49 -6.09
C ALA A 1 7.18 -38.97 -5.86
N ALA A 2 7.80 -38.14 -6.69
CA ALA A 2 7.68 -36.68 -6.63
C ALA A 2 6.58 -36.22 -7.58
N CYS A 3 5.37 -36.04 -7.04
CA CYS A 3 4.22 -35.52 -7.75
C CYS A 3 4.20 -33.99 -7.73
N GLN A 4 3.48 -33.38 -8.66
CA GLN A 4 3.28 -31.94 -8.66
C GLN A 4 2.24 -31.57 -7.59
N HIS A 5 2.61 -30.69 -6.67
CA HIS A 5 1.72 -30.17 -5.65
C HIS A 5 1.83 -28.65 -5.60
N TYR A 6 0.69 -27.98 -5.65
CA TYR A 6 0.60 -26.52 -5.53
C TYR A 6 1.49 -25.78 -6.54
N GLY A 7 1.57 -26.28 -7.78
CA GLY A 7 2.33 -25.66 -8.88
C GLY A 7 3.67 -26.31 -9.17
N VAL A 8 4.29 -27.01 -8.22
CA VAL A 8 5.68 -27.48 -8.37
C VAL A 8 5.92 -28.90 -7.87
N ARG A 9 6.97 -29.56 -8.39
CA ARG A 9 7.36 -30.91 -7.96
C ARG A 9 7.87 -30.84 -6.53
N THR A 10 7.17 -31.48 -5.61
CA THR A 10 7.51 -31.46 -4.19
C THR A 10 7.32 -32.83 -3.57
N CYS A 11 7.90 -33.03 -2.39
CA CYS A 11 7.65 -34.23 -1.60
C CYS A 11 6.36 -34.09 -0.77
N GLU A 12 5.75 -35.22 -0.41
CA GLU A 12 4.53 -35.27 0.42
C GLU A 12 4.68 -34.51 1.75
N GLY A 13 5.88 -34.54 2.35
CA GLY A 13 6.16 -33.79 3.57
C GLY A 13 6.07 -32.27 3.40
N CYS A 14 6.50 -31.71 2.26
CA CYS A 14 6.39 -30.28 1.99
C CYS A 14 4.99 -29.89 1.50
N LYS A 15 4.32 -30.77 0.74
CA LYS A 15 2.89 -30.63 0.40
C LYS A 15 2.03 -30.46 1.65
N GLY A 16 2.13 -31.38 2.61
CA GLY A 16 1.33 -31.35 3.84
C GLY A 16 1.67 -30.15 4.74
N PHE A 17 2.95 -29.80 4.82
CA PHE A 17 3.39 -28.60 5.54
C PHE A 17 2.79 -27.33 4.94
N PHE A 18 2.96 -27.11 3.63
CA PHE A 18 2.46 -25.94 2.92
C PHE A 18 0.94 -25.79 3.05
N LYS A 19 0.19 -26.89 2.87
CA LYS A 19 -1.27 -26.90 3.06
C LYS A 19 -1.67 -26.39 4.45
N ARG A 20 -1.08 -26.95 5.52
CA ARG A 20 -1.42 -26.57 6.89
C ARG A 20 -1.04 -25.12 7.20
N THR A 21 0.13 -24.68 6.73
CA THR A 21 0.59 -23.30 6.93
C THR A 21 -0.38 -22.31 6.29
N VAL A 22 -0.80 -22.56 5.04
CA VAL A 22 -1.73 -21.66 4.32
C VAL A 22 -3.12 -21.70 4.93
N GLN A 23 -3.71 -22.89 5.16
CA GLN A 23 -5.07 -23.01 5.71
C GLN A 23 -5.21 -22.41 7.11
N LYS A 24 -4.18 -22.52 7.95
CA LYS A 24 -4.20 -21.97 9.31
C LYS A 24 -3.67 -20.54 9.40
N GLY A 25 -3.29 -19.91 8.28
CA GLY A 25 -2.64 -18.59 8.29
C GLY A 25 -1.40 -18.52 9.19
N SER A 26 -0.65 -19.63 9.33
CA SER A 26 0.41 -19.73 10.34
C SER A 26 1.57 -18.78 10.03
N LYS A 27 1.94 -17.96 11.01
CA LYS A 27 3.12 -17.10 10.97
C LYS A 27 4.25 -17.79 11.73
N TYR A 28 5.42 -17.87 11.11
CA TYR A 28 6.61 -18.47 11.72
C TYR A 28 7.69 -17.41 11.90
N VAL A 29 8.56 -17.60 12.90
CA VAL A 29 9.74 -16.77 13.13
C VAL A 29 10.99 -17.66 13.02
N CYS A 30 12.04 -17.16 12.37
CA CYS A 30 13.35 -17.79 12.42
C CYS A 30 14.10 -17.28 13.65
N LEU A 31 14.66 -18.18 14.46
CA LEU A 31 15.49 -17.84 15.61
C LEU A 31 16.98 -17.68 15.26
N ALA A 32 17.31 -17.77 13.97
CA ALA A 32 18.65 -17.58 13.42
C ALA A 32 18.58 -16.55 12.27
N GLU A 33 19.50 -16.60 11.33
CA GLU A 33 19.66 -15.59 10.26
C GLU A 33 18.71 -15.76 9.06
N LYS A 34 17.53 -16.37 9.24
CA LYS A 34 16.55 -16.61 8.15
C LYS A 34 17.10 -17.41 6.94
N SER A 35 18.26 -18.04 7.08
CA SER A 35 19.00 -18.77 6.04
C SER A 35 19.15 -20.27 6.32
N CYS A 36 18.37 -20.82 7.27
CA CYS A 36 18.52 -22.21 7.70
C CYS A 36 18.40 -23.22 6.53
N PRO A 37 19.30 -24.21 6.43
CA PRO A 37 19.27 -25.19 5.36
C PRO A 37 18.03 -26.10 5.44
N VAL A 38 17.30 -26.18 4.33
CA VAL A 38 16.09 -27.02 4.21
C VAL A 38 16.39 -28.18 3.25
N ASP A 39 16.73 -29.33 3.85
CA ASP A 39 17.02 -30.59 3.17
C ASP A 39 16.16 -31.75 3.73
N LYS A 40 16.32 -32.98 3.21
CA LYS A 40 15.51 -34.15 3.61
C LYS A 40 15.59 -34.44 5.12
N ARG A 41 16.75 -34.20 5.76
CA ARG A 41 17.00 -34.51 7.17
C ARG A 41 16.59 -33.36 8.09
N ARG A 42 16.84 -32.10 7.69
CA ARG A 42 16.76 -30.91 8.56
C ARG A 42 15.60 -29.98 8.23
N ARG A 43 14.75 -30.28 7.24
CA ARG A 43 13.59 -29.43 6.88
C ARG A 43 12.62 -29.11 8.03
N ASN A 44 12.59 -29.89 9.10
CA ASN A 44 11.72 -29.62 10.25
C ASN A 44 12.33 -28.65 11.28
N ARG A 45 13.63 -28.31 11.18
CA ARG A 45 14.36 -27.52 12.17
C ARG A 45 13.93 -26.05 12.22
N CYS A 46 13.51 -25.48 11.10
CA CYS A 46 13.01 -24.11 11.04
C CYS A 46 11.80 -24.03 10.11
N GLN A 47 10.63 -23.78 10.70
CA GLN A 47 9.37 -23.67 9.94
C GLN A 47 9.35 -22.41 9.06
N PHE A 48 9.93 -21.30 9.53
CA PHE A 48 10.07 -20.08 8.73
C PHE A 48 10.85 -20.34 7.43
N CYS A 49 12.10 -20.81 7.53
CA CYS A 49 12.93 -21.04 6.35
C CYS A 49 12.35 -22.12 5.44
N ARG A 50 11.69 -23.14 6.01
CA ARG A 50 10.98 -24.15 5.23
C ARG A 50 9.84 -23.55 4.41
N PHE A 51 9.02 -22.68 5.02
CA PHE A 51 7.90 -22.06 4.31
C PHE A 51 8.38 -21.05 3.28
N GLN A 52 9.38 -20.24 3.61
CA GLN A 52 10.02 -19.33 2.65
C GLN A 52 10.58 -20.10 1.46
N LYS A 53 11.25 -21.24 1.68
CA LYS A 53 11.72 -22.08 0.57
C LYS A 53 10.57 -22.64 -0.27
N CYS A 54 9.45 -23.05 0.33
CA CYS A 54 8.28 -23.49 -0.43
C CYS A 54 7.77 -22.41 -1.39
N LEU A 55 7.70 -21.15 -0.94
CA LEU A 55 7.32 -20.02 -1.79
C LEU A 55 8.38 -19.73 -2.86
N ALA A 56 9.65 -19.69 -2.47
CA ALA A 56 10.75 -19.41 -3.38
C ALA A 56 10.88 -20.43 -4.52
N VAL A 57 10.56 -21.71 -4.28
CA VAL A 57 10.53 -22.72 -5.34
C VAL A 57 9.24 -22.73 -6.16
N GLY A 58 8.28 -21.85 -5.89
CA GLY A 58 7.07 -21.66 -6.69
C GLY A 58 5.82 -22.38 -6.19
N MET A 59 5.72 -22.75 -4.91
CA MET A 59 4.45 -23.24 -4.37
C MET A 59 3.44 -22.09 -4.24
N VAL A 60 2.29 -22.24 -4.90
CA VAL A 60 1.24 -21.20 -5.03
C VAL A 60 0.26 -21.32 -3.88
N LYS A 61 0.04 -20.25 -3.10
CA LYS A 61 -0.85 -20.28 -1.91
C LYS A 61 -2.31 -20.34 -2.32
N GLU A 62 -2.65 -19.65 -3.40
CA GLU A 62 -3.99 -19.41 -3.94
C GLU A 62 -4.66 -20.70 -4.40
N VAL A 63 -3.89 -21.74 -4.74
CA VAL A 63 -4.42 -23.05 -5.14
C VAL A 63 -4.64 -23.99 -3.94
N VAL A 64 -4.31 -23.56 -2.71
CA VAL A 64 -4.65 -24.28 -1.49
C VAL A 64 -6.10 -23.96 -1.13
N ARG A 65 -6.99 -24.95 -1.25
CA ARG A 65 -8.38 -24.80 -0.80
C ARG A 65 -8.44 -24.54 0.71
N THR A 66 -9.00 -23.41 1.10
CA THR A 66 -9.45 -23.13 2.47
C THR A 66 -10.77 -23.87 2.74
N ASP A 67 -11.04 -24.20 4.01
CA ASP A 67 -12.16 -25.09 4.40
C ASP A 67 -13.56 -24.54 4.05
N SER A 68 -13.65 -23.30 3.55
CA SER A 68 -14.85 -22.68 2.99
C SER A 68 -15.37 -23.30 1.67
N LEU A 69 -14.63 -24.22 1.02
CA LEU A 69 -15.06 -24.89 -0.21
C LEU A 69 -15.00 -26.42 -0.09
N LYS A 70 -15.85 -27.00 0.78
CA LYS A 70 -16.18 -28.44 0.73
C LYS A 70 -16.97 -28.74 -0.53
N GLY A 71 -16.33 -29.35 -1.52
CA GLY A 71 -17.03 -30.08 -2.58
C GLY A 71 -16.63 -29.74 -4.01
N ARG A 72 -15.51 -30.29 -4.49
CA ARG A 72 -15.37 -30.93 -5.81
C ARG A 72 -13.92 -31.40 -5.99
N ARG A 73 -13.77 -32.73 -6.09
CA ARG A 73 -12.51 -33.36 -6.49
C ARG A 73 -12.31 -33.14 -7.99
N GLY A 74 -11.14 -32.61 -8.34
CA GLY A 74 -10.47 -32.81 -9.62
C GLY A 74 -11.14 -32.24 -10.87
N ARG A 75 -10.64 -31.09 -11.35
CA ARG A 75 -10.03 -30.89 -12.67
C ARG A 75 -9.48 -29.46 -12.73
N LEU A 76 -8.31 -29.27 -13.33
CA LEU A 76 -7.86 -27.93 -13.73
C LEU A 76 -8.90 -27.38 -14.72
N PRO A 77 -9.35 -26.11 -14.61
CA PRO A 77 -10.12 -25.50 -15.68
C PRO A 77 -9.23 -25.47 -16.92
N SER A 78 -9.65 -26.17 -17.97
CA SER A 78 -9.09 -25.98 -19.31
C SER A 78 -9.32 -24.53 -19.71
N LYS A 79 -8.20 -23.84 -19.94
CA LYS A 79 -8.05 -22.48 -20.45
C LYS A 79 -9.21 -22.09 -21.40
N PRO A 80 -10.04 -21.08 -21.10
CA PRO A 80 -10.80 -20.41 -22.13
C PRO A 80 -9.79 -19.73 -23.06
N LYS A 81 -9.91 -19.95 -24.37
CA LYS A 81 -9.24 -19.13 -25.38
C LYS A 81 -9.72 -17.69 -25.18
N CYS A 82 -8.85 -16.81 -24.68
CA CYS A 82 -9.02 -15.37 -24.84
C CYS A 82 -8.04 -14.87 -25.92
N PRO A 83 -8.40 -13.82 -26.68
CA PRO A 83 -7.59 -13.29 -27.78
C PRO A 83 -6.21 -12.85 -27.27
N GLN A 84 -5.22 -12.79 -28.18
CA GLN A 84 -3.90 -12.23 -27.88
C GLN A 84 -4.03 -10.80 -27.32
N GLU A 85 -4.04 -10.67 -26.00
CA GLU A 85 -3.62 -9.44 -25.34
C GLU A 85 -2.10 -9.51 -25.20
N SER A 86 -1.47 -8.39 -25.55
CA SER A 86 -0.05 -8.11 -25.38
C SER A 86 0.47 -8.59 -24.02
N PRO A 87 1.76 -8.96 -23.90
CA PRO A 87 2.34 -9.38 -22.63
C PRO A 87 2.02 -8.32 -21.56
N PRO A 88 1.51 -8.72 -20.37
CA PRO A 88 1.17 -7.76 -19.33
C PRO A 88 2.43 -6.98 -18.98
N SER A 89 2.32 -5.65 -19.01
CA SER A 89 3.36 -4.74 -18.55
C SER A 89 3.93 -5.23 -17.21
N PRO A 90 5.24 -5.10 -16.97
CA PRO A 90 5.83 -5.51 -15.70
C PRO A 90 5.04 -4.89 -14.53
N PRO A 91 4.84 -5.63 -13.42
CA PRO A 91 4.10 -5.10 -12.29
C PRO A 91 4.73 -3.79 -11.83
N ILE A 92 3.91 -2.75 -11.74
CA ILE A 92 4.33 -1.43 -11.29
C ILE A 92 4.96 -1.58 -9.90
N SER A 93 6.18 -1.07 -9.73
CA SER A 93 6.88 -1.17 -8.44
C SER A 93 6.10 -0.43 -7.35
N LEU A 94 6.20 -0.88 -6.09
CA LEU A 94 5.58 -0.21 -4.94
C LEU A 94 5.97 1.27 -4.87
N ILE A 95 7.23 1.58 -5.14
CA ILE A 95 7.75 2.96 -5.18
C ILE A 95 7.00 3.77 -6.24
N THR A 96 6.87 3.23 -7.46
CA THR A 96 6.16 3.91 -8.56
C THR A 96 4.70 4.17 -8.20
N SER A 97 4.02 3.22 -7.56
CA SER A 97 2.63 3.40 -7.13
C SER A 97 2.48 4.48 -6.05
N LEU A 98 3.40 4.53 -5.08
CA LEU A 98 3.41 5.57 -4.04
C LEU A 98 3.69 6.97 -4.63
N VAL A 99 4.65 7.07 -5.54
CA VAL A 99 4.96 8.32 -6.24
C VAL A 99 3.75 8.80 -7.03
N ARG A 100 3.08 7.91 -7.78
CA ARG A 100 1.85 8.26 -8.52
C ARG A 100 0.74 8.72 -7.58
N ALA A 101 0.50 8.01 -6.48
CA ALA A 101 -0.50 8.41 -5.48
C ALA A 101 -0.22 9.84 -4.96
N HIS A 102 1.05 10.17 -4.69
CA HIS A 102 1.45 11.51 -4.26
C HIS A 102 1.29 12.58 -5.36
N VAL A 103 1.73 12.30 -6.59
CA VAL A 103 1.65 13.24 -7.72
C VAL A 103 0.19 13.52 -8.08
N ASP A 104 -0.65 12.50 -8.19
CA ASP A 104 -2.07 12.65 -8.54
C ASP A 104 -2.88 13.43 -7.48
N THR A 105 -2.34 13.59 -6.28
CA THR A 105 -2.95 14.32 -5.16
C THR A 105 -2.18 15.57 -4.79
N SER A 106 -1.25 15.97 -5.65
CA SER A 106 -0.54 17.23 -5.57
C SER A 106 -1.18 18.22 -6.54
N PRO A 107 -1.12 19.53 -6.24
CA PRO A 107 -1.75 20.53 -7.08
C PRO A 107 -1.02 20.62 -8.41
N ASP A 108 -1.77 20.91 -9.47
CA ASP A 108 -1.19 21.31 -10.73
C ASP A 108 -0.67 22.75 -10.63
N PHE A 109 0.65 22.91 -10.66
CA PHE A 109 1.29 24.22 -10.57
C PHE A 109 0.91 25.16 -11.72
N ALA A 110 0.39 24.65 -12.84
CA ALA A 110 -0.12 25.48 -13.93
C ALA A 110 -1.49 26.11 -13.60
N ASN A 111 -2.26 25.54 -12.66
CA ASN A 111 -3.65 25.88 -12.37
C ASN A 111 -3.88 26.15 -10.87
N LEU A 112 -3.06 27.02 -10.29
CA LEU A 112 -3.17 27.40 -8.89
C LEU A 112 -4.30 28.42 -8.65
N ASP A 113 -4.95 28.30 -7.50
CA ASP A 113 -6.00 29.21 -7.06
C ASP A 113 -5.42 30.32 -6.18
N PHE A 114 -5.50 31.56 -6.67
CA PHE A 114 -5.05 32.77 -5.98
C PHE A 114 -6.22 33.57 -5.38
N SER A 115 -7.43 33.02 -5.32
CA SER A 115 -8.64 33.71 -4.83
C SER A 115 -8.50 34.26 -3.42
N GLN A 116 -7.66 33.65 -2.59
CA GLN A 116 -7.39 34.06 -1.21
C GLN A 116 -6.00 34.67 -1.01
N TYR A 117 -5.19 34.78 -2.07
CA TYR A 117 -3.88 35.39 -2.00
C TYR A 117 -4.03 36.90 -1.83
N ARG A 118 -3.30 37.48 -0.88
CA ARG A 118 -3.21 38.94 -0.70
C ARG A 118 -1.75 39.37 -0.71
N GLU A 119 -1.44 40.36 -1.53
CA GLU A 119 -0.14 41.01 -1.46
C GLU A 119 -0.04 41.83 -0.16
N PRO A 120 1.11 41.85 0.51
CA PRO A 120 1.32 42.67 1.71
C PRO A 120 1.12 44.16 1.38
N ASN A 121 0.02 44.76 1.85
CA ASN A 121 -0.26 46.19 1.70
C ASN A 121 -0.17 46.91 3.07
N PRO A 122 0.80 47.82 3.27
CA PRO A 122 0.96 48.55 4.53
C PRO A 122 -0.22 49.47 4.91
N MET A 123 -1.10 49.80 3.97
CA MET A 123 -2.29 50.64 4.21
C MET A 123 -3.55 49.84 4.56
N GLU A 124 -3.55 48.52 4.37
CA GLU A 124 -4.71 47.70 4.74
C GLU A 124 -4.70 47.38 6.23
N PRO A 125 -5.87 47.42 6.89
CA PRO A 125 -5.97 46.94 8.26
C PRO A 125 -5.61 45.45 8.33
N PRO A 126 -4.92 45.01 9.39
CA PRO A 126 -4.60 43.60 9.57
C PRO A 126 -5.88 42.77 9.64
N ILE A 127 -5.83 41.58 9.05
CA ILE A 127 -6.90 40.58 9.13
C ILE A 127 -7.10 40.23 10.61
N SER A 128 -8.36 40.10 11.04
CA SER A 128 -8.63 39.75 12.43
C SER A 128 -8.17 38.32 12.74
N ASP A 129 -7.74 38.07 13.99
CA ASP A 129 -7.31 36.73 14.42
C ASP A 129 -8.38 35.66 14.14
N LEU A 130 -9.66 36.02 14.30
CA LEU A 130 -10.78 35.12 14.01
C LEU A 130 -10.83 34.70 12.54
N GLU A 131 -10.65 35.65 11.63
CA GLU A 131 -10.62 35.39 10.18
C GLU A 131 -9.41 34.55 9.79
N VAL A 132 -8.22 34.84 10.36
CA VAL A 132 -7.00 34.04 10.14
C VAL A 132 -7.22 32.59 10.59
N ILE A 133 -7.81 32.39 11.77
CA ILE A 133 -8.11 31.07 12.31
C ILE A 133 -9.12 30.33 11.42
N GLN A 134 -10.19 30.99 10.99
CA GLN A 134 -11.21 30.40 10.10
C GLN A 134 -10.60 30.00 8.75
N GLN A 135 -9.77 30.87 8.17
CA GLN A 135 -9.06 30.60 6.92
C GLN A 135 -8.14 29.39 7.07
N PHE A 136 -7.38 29.32 8.16
CA PHE A 136 -6.50 28.18 8.45
C PHE A 136 -7.27 26.87 8.58
N TYR A 137 -8.38 26.83 9.32
CA TYR A 137 -9.19 25.61 9.47
C TYR A 137 -9.82 25.15 8.15
N SER A 138 -10.27 26.10 7.30
CA SER A 138 -10.78 25.80 5.97
C SER A 138 -9.70 25.15 5.08
N LEU A 139 -8.49 25.72 5.11
CA LEU A 139 -7.31 25.20 4.42
C LEU A 139 -6.88 23.83 4.93
N LEU A 140 -6.83 23.66 6.24
CA LEU A 140 -6.47 22.40 6.89
C LEU A 140 -7.47 21.31 6.49
N THR A 141 -8.76 21.60 6.55
CA THR A 141 -9.82 20.63 6.23
C THR A 141 -9.74 20.18 4.78
N SER A 142 -9.73 21.12 3.83
CA SER A 142 -9.60 20.81 2.40
C SER A 142 -8.29 20.10 2.05
N SER A 143 -7.20 20.45 2.73
CA SER A 143 -5.92 19.75 2.57
C SER A 143 -5.98 18.31 3.09
N ILE A 144 -6.62 18.10 4.24
CA ILE A 144 -6.84 16.75 4.81
C ILE A 144 -7.70 15.90 3.88
N ASP A 145 -8.71 16.46 3.22
CA ASP A 145 -9.52 15.74 2.24
C ASP A 145 -8.66 15.21 1.08
N MET A 146 -7.73 16.02 0.57
CA MET A 146 -6.76 15.58 -0.45
C MET A 146 -5.80 14.50 0.08
N ILE A 147 -5.39 14.59 1.35
CA ILE A 147 -4.55 13.55 1.98
C ILE A 147 -5.35 12.25 2.16
N LYS A 148 -6.66 12.32 2.37
CA LYS A 148 -7.54 11.15 2.42
C LYS A 148 -7.59 10.44 1.07
N VAL A 149 -7.77 11.20 -0.02
CA VAL A 149 -7.68 10.66 -1.39
C VAL A 149 -6.31 10.04 -1.66
N PHE A 150 -5.23 10.64 -1.15
CA PHE A 150 -3.89 10.06 -1.23
C PHE A 150 -3.81 8.70 -0.51
N ALA A 151 -4.30 8.63 0.73
CA ALA A 151 -4.28 7.41 1.52
C ALA A 151 -5.02 6.26 0.81
N GLU A 152 -6.17 6.54 0.19
CA GLU A 152 -6.94 5.57 -0.60
C GLU A 152 -6.17 5.03 -1.81
N LYS A 153 -5.23 5.80 -2.37
CA LYS A 153 -4.36 5.39 -3.47
C LYS A 153 -3.09 4.65 -3.00
N VAL A 154 -2.80 4.59 -1.70
CA VAL A 154 -1.64 3.88 -1.16
C VAL A 154 -1.85 2.35 -1.30
N PRO A 155 -0.93 1.62 -1.96
CA PRO A 155 -1.07 0.18 -2.13
C PRO A 155 -1.20 -0.55 -0.80
N GLY A 156 -2.25 -1.36 -0.66
CA GLY A 156 -2.55 -2.14 0.55
C GLY A 156 -3.35 -1.40 1.62
N TYR A 157 -3.57 -0.09 1.51
CA TYR A 157 -4.38 0.66 2.48
C TYR A 157 -5.85 0.23 2.47
N GLY A 158 -6.41 -0.02 1.27
CA GLY A 158 -7.78 -0.52 1.12
C GLY A 158 -8.02 -1.95 1.60
N ASP A 159 -6.94 -2.72 1.83
CA ASP A 159 -7.04 -4.10 2.32
C ASP A 159 -7.25 -4.17 3.85
N LEU A 160 -7.07 -3.04 4.55
CA LEU A 160 -7.31 -2.90 5.98
C LEU A 160 -8.82 -2.73 6.25
N CYS A 161 -9.28 -3.12 7.45
CA CYS A 161 -10.66 -2.85 7.85
C CYS A 161 -10.90 -1.35 8.02
N LEU A 162 -12.17 -0.94 8.00
CA LEU A 162 -12.54 0.48 8.03
C LEU A 162 -12.01 1.17 9.29
N GLU A 163 -12.13 0.50 10.43
CA GLU A 163 -11.71 1.00 11.74
C GLU A 163 -10.19 1.28 11.77
N ASP A 164 -9.39 0.36 11.24
CA ASP A 164 -7.93 0.51 11.17
C ASP A 164 -7.54 1.63 10.21
N ARG A 165 -8.23 1.76 9.07
CA ARG A 165 -8.00 2.84 8.10
C ARG A 165 -8.26 4.20 8.75
N GLU A 166 -9.40 4.35 9.41
CA GLU A 166 -9.77 5.59 10.09
C GLU A 166 -8.78 5.95 11.19
N GLN A 167 -8.34 4.97 12.00
CA GLN A 167 -7.40 5.22 13.09
C GLN A 167 -5.99 5.56 12.59
N LEU A 168 -5.51 4.86 11.56
CA LEU A 168 -4.22 5.18 10.91
C LEU A 168 -4.27 6.58 10.31
N PHE A 169 -5.34 6.94 9.63
CA PHE A 169 -5.49 8.26 9.07
C PHE A 169 -5.59 9.35 10.15
N ALA A 170 -6.41 9.13 11.18
CA ALA A 170 -6.60 10.08 12.28
C ALA A 170 -5.30 10.39 13.01
N SER A 171 -4.44 9.37 13.21
CA SER A 171 -3.14 9.52 13.85
C SER A 171 -2.07 10.22 12.99
N ALA A 172 -2.08 10.01 11.67
CA ALA A 172 -1.03 10.54 10.78
C ALA A 172 -1.41 11.81 10.00
N ARG A 173 -2.70 12.19 9.91
CA ARG A 173 -3.17 13.25 8.98
C ARG A 173 -2.49 14.61 9.16
N LEU A 174 -2.16 15.00 10.39
CA LEU A 174 -1.50 16.29 10.66
C LEU A 174 -0.02 16.25 10.28
N GLU A 175 0.67 15.14 10.54
CA GLU A 175 2.07 14.95 10.13
C GLU A 175 2.19 14.91 8.61
N LEU A 176 1.27 14.24 7.93
CA LEU A 176 1.17 14.22 6.47
C LEU A 176 0.87 15.61 5.90
N PHE A 177 0.03 16.39 6.56
CA PHE A 177 -0.23 17.77 6.18
C PHE A 177 1.04 18.62 6.23
N VAL A 178 1.75 18.60 7.36
CA VAL A 178 3.00 19.36 7.54
C VAL A 178 4.07 18.90 6.54
N LEU A 179 4.28 17.59 6.40
CA LEU A 179 5.28 17.04 5.48
C LEU A 179 5.01 17.44 4.03
N ARG A 180 3.75 17.33 3.58
CA ARG A 180 3.39 17.71 2.22
C ARG A 180 3.47 19.21 2.00
N LEU A 181 3.15 20.02 3.01
CA LEU A 181 3.32 21.48 2.94
C LEU A 181 4.80 21.83 2.81
N ALA A 182 5.65 21.31 3.70
CA ALA A 182 7.09 21.52 3.66
C ALA A 182 7.72 21.09 2.33
N TYR A 183 7.26 19.99 1.73
CA TYR A 183 7.73 19.54 0.42
C TYR A 183 7.48 20.56 -0.71
N ARG A 184 6.43 21.39 -0.58
CA ARG A 184 6.06 22.42 -1.57
C ARG A 184 6.62 23.80 -1.26
N THR A 185 7.18 24.00 -0.08
CA THR A 185 7.67 25.30 0.39
C THR A 185 9.18 25.40 0.22
N ARG A 186 9.66 26.49 -0.38
CA ARG A 186 11.08 26.84 -0.43
C ARG A 186 11.41 27.94 0.59
N PRO A 187 12.66 28.02 1.09
CA PRO A 187 13.07 29.04 2.06
C PRO A 187 12.81 30.49 1.60
N GLU A 188 12.88 30.74 0.30
CA GLU A 188 12.69 32.03 -0.34
C GLU A 188 11.24 32.34 -0.74
N ASP A 189 10.30 31.40 -0.55
CA ASP A 189 8.92 31.63 -0.94
C ASP A 189 8.25 32.63 0.01
N THR A 190 7.63 33.66 -0.57
CA THR A 190 6.76 34.63 0.13
C THR A 190 5.30 34.18 0.20
N LYS A 191 5.01 32.99 -0.33
CA LYS A 191 3.66 32.42 -0.46
C LYS A 191 3.68 30.92 -0.24
N LEU A 192 2.60 30.36 0.27
CA LEU A 192 2.41 28.95 0.53
C LEU A 192 1.37 28.38 -0.44
N THR A 193 1.77 27.37 -1.22
CA THR A 193 0.85 26.61 -2.09
C THR A 193 0.41 25.35 -1.36
N PHE A 194 -0.89 25.16 -1.13
CA PHE A 194 -1.48 24.00 -0.43
C PHE A 194 -1.83 22.86 -1.39
N CYS A 195 -2.11 21.66 -0.87
CA CYS A 195 -2.35 20.48 -1.72
C CYS A 195 -3.69 20.49 -2.48
N ASN A 196 -4.61 21.36 -2.09
CA ASN A 196 -5.84 21.67 -2.81
C ASN A 196 -5.64 22.67 -3.97
N GLY A 197 -4.41 23.19 -4.15
CA GLY A 197 -4.09 24.18 -5.18
C GLY A 197 -4.23 25.64 -4.75
N LEU A 198 -4.74 25.92 -3.55
CA LEU A 198 -4.86 27.27 -3.02
C LEU A 198 -3.49 27.85 -2.66
N VAL A 199 -3.30 29.13 -2.94
CA VAL A 199 -2.12 29.91 -2.57
C VAL A 199 -2.49 30.96 -1.54
N LEU A 200 -1.72 31.00 -0.44
CA LEU A 200 -1.74 32.09 0.55
C LEU A 200 -0.42 32.86 0.54
#